data_AF-A1CRF3-F1
#
_entry.id   AF-A1CRF3-F1
#
_cell.length_a   1.000
_cell.length_b   1.000
_cell.length_c   1.000
_cell.angle_alpha   90.00
_cell.angle_beta   90.00
_cell.angle_gamma   90.00
#
_symmetry.space_group_name_H-M   'P 1'
#
loop_
_entity.id
_entity.type
_entity.pdbx_description
1 polymer ?
#
loop_
_entity_poly.entity_id
_entity_poly.type
_entity_poly.pdbx_seq_one_letter_code
_entity_poly.pdbx_strand_id
1 'polypeptide(L)'
;MPAKSRFTRLDAFAKTVEDARVRTTSGGIVTIASLIVILYLVWGEWVDYRRVVVLPELVVDKSRGERMEIHMNITFPRLPCELVTLDVMDVSGEQQVGVAHGVNKVRLSSPAEGGHVLDIRSLDLHSKDEVAKHLDPNYCGDCGGADPLPGAIKPGCCNTCDEVREAYAAKNWAFGKGANIEQCEREGYTARIDAQRREGCRLEGVLRVNKVVGNFHIAPGRSFTNGNIHVHDTQAYFDLDLPDDAKHTMEHEIHQLRFGPQLPDELSARWQWTDHHHTNPLDNTHQETNDPAYNFVYFVKVVSTSYLPLGWDPLFSSALHSTYEKAPLGAHGIGYGASGSIETHQYSVTSHKRSLRGGDAEDEGHKERLHAANGIPGVFFNYDISPMKVINREARPKTLSSFLTGVCAIIGGTLTVAAAIDRGLYEGALRVKKLHSN
;
A
#
# COMPACT_ATOMS: atom_id res chain seq x y z
N MET A 1 48.51 -51.11 28.03
CA MET A 1 48.55 -49.68 28.43
C MET A 1 47.66 -48.91 27.47
N PRO A 2 46.56 -48.27 27.89
CA PRO A 2 45.72 -47.53 26.96
C PRO A 2 46.43 -46.24 26.55
N ALA A 3 46.31 -45.88 25.27
CA ALA A 3 46.97 -44.73 24.68
C ALA A 3 46.57 -43.44 25.42
N LYS A 4 47.55 -42.76 26.02
CA LYS A 4 47.35 -41.44 26.63
C LYS A 4 47.03 -40.44 25.52
N SER A 5 45.76 -40.03 25.45
CA SER A 5 45.24 -39.00 24.56
C SER A 5 46.02 -37.69 24.73
N ARG A 6 46.41 -37.06 23.60
CA ARG A 6 47.20 -35.82 23.54
C ARG A 6 46.55 -34.62 24.26
N PHE A 7 45.29 -34.74 24.69
CA PHE A 7 44.56 -33.74 25.46
C PHE A 7 44.98 -33.66 26.95
N THR A 8 45.72 -34.63 27.50
CA THR A 8 46.20 -34.54 28.89
C THR A 8 47.30 -33.49 29.13
N ARG A 9 47.75 -32.80 28.07
CA ARG A 9 48.73 -31.69 28.16
C ARG A 9 48.09 -30.30 28.25
N LEU A 10 46.75 -30.20 28.15
CA LEU A 10 45.99 -28.94 28.25
C LEU A 10 45.24 -28.81 29.60
N ASP A 11 45.63 -29.60 30.59
CA ASP A 11 45.06 -29.58 31.94
C ASP A 11 45.93 -28.67 32.82
N ALA A 12 45.48 -27.43 33.06
CA ALA A 12 46.23 -26.41 33.79
C ALA A 12 46.21 -26.60 35.32
N PHE A 13 45.46 -27.58 35.82
CA PHE A 13 45.35 -27.86 37.25
C PHE A 13 46.07 -29.17 37.61
N ALA A 14 46.87 -29.14 38.68
CA ALA A 14 47.51 -30.34 39.21
C ALA A 14 46.43 -31.32 39.70
N LYS A 15 46.38 -32.53 39.12
CA LYS A 15 45.46 -33.58 39.58
C LYS A 15 45.83 -33.97 41.00
N THR A 16 44.88 -33.81 41.93
CA THR A 16 45.05 -34.29 43.30
C THR A 16 45.15 -35.81 43.32
N VAL A 17 45.98 -36.34 44.23
CA VAL A 17 46.17 -37.78 44.44
C VAL A 17 44.81 -38.44 44.67
N GLU A 18 44.52 -39.56 43.99
CA GLU A 18 43.19 -40.20 44.05
C GLU A 18 42.74 -40.57 45.46
N ASP A 19 43.70 -40.85 46.37
CA ASP A 19 43.45 -41.17 47.79
C ASP A 19 43.02 -39.96 48.64
N ALA A 20 43.26 -38.73 48.18
CA ALA A 20 42.79 -37.51 48.87
C ALA A 20 41.41 -37.04 48.39
N ARG A 21 40.80 -37.77 47.44
CA ARG A 21 39.51 -37.40 46.83
C ARG A 21 38.35 -38.08 47.55
N VAL A 22 37.75 -37.37 48.49
CA VAL A 22 36.50 -37.82 49.14
C VAL A 22 35.35 -37.73 48.12
N ARG A 23 34.87 -38.88 47.62
CA ARG A 23 33.72 -38.96 46.70
C ARG A 23 32.44 -39.02 47.53
N THR A 24 31.61 -37.98 47.43
CA THR A 24 30.29 -37.93 48.08
C THR A 24 29.19 -38.24 47.06
N THR A 25 28.15 -38.99 47.47
CA THR A 25 26.98 -39.27 46.63
C THR A 25 26.19 -37.98 46.31
N SER A 26 26.16 -37.04 47.25
CA SER A 26 25.58 -35.70 47.08
C SER A 26 26.29 -34.90 45.99
N GLY A 27 27.63 -34.92 45.96
CA GLY A 27 28.42 -34.23 44.93
C GLY A 27 28.16 -34.80 43.53
N GLY A 28 27.96 -36.12 43.42
CA GLY A 28 27.53 -36.77 42.17
C GLY A 28 26.19 -36.23 41.65
N ILE A 29 25.18 -36.12 42.53
CA ILE A 29 23.86 -35.58 42.17
C ILE A 29 23.95 -34.10 41.75
N VAL A 30 24.70 -33.28 42.51
CA VAL A 30 24.90 -31.86 42.20
C VAL A 30 25.58 -31.68 40.85
N THR A 31 26.58 -32.49 40.52
CA THR A 31 27.25 -32.42 39.20
C THR A 31 26.33 -32.79 38.04
N ILE A 32 25.50 -33.83 38.18
CA ILE A 32 24.52 -34.21 37.14
C ILE A 32 23.47 -33.11 36.95
N ALA A 33 22.91 -32.58 38.04
CA ALA A 33 21.95 -31.48 37.99
C ALA A 33 22.55 -30.23 37.35
N SER A 34 23.80 -29.88 37.70
CA SER A 34 24.52 -28.75 37.13
C SER A 34 24.76 -28.91 35.63
N LEU A 35 25.08 -30.13 35.17
CA LEU A 35 25.27 -30.42 33.76
C LEU A 35 23.97 -30.25 32.96
N ILE A 36 22.84 -30.70 33.50
CA ILE A 36 21.51 -30.51 32.88
C ILE A 36 21.18 -29.01 32.77
N VAL A 37 21.42 -28.24 33.83
CA VAL A 37 21.19 -26.79 33.84
C VAL A 37 22.09 -26.09 32.82
N ILE A 38 23.38 -26.44 32.74
CA ILE A 38 24.29 -25.88 31.74
C ILE A 38 23.79 -26.18 30.33
N LEU A 39 23.40 -27.42 30.03
CA LEU A 39 22.89 -27.79 28.70
C LEU A 39 21.62 -27.00 28.36
N TYR A 40 20.69 -26.84 29.31
CA TYR A 40 19.47 -26.06 29.12
C TYR A 40 19.75 -24.58 28.84
N LEU A 41 20.62 -23.95 29.64
CA LEU A 41 20.96 -22.53 29.49
C LEU A 41 21.78 -22.28 28.22
N VAL A 42 22.72 -23.16 27.87
CA VAL A 42 23.47 -23.07 26.60
C VAL A 42 22.54 -23.26 25.41
N TRP A 43 21.55 -24.15 25.50
CA TRP A 43 20.52 -24.27 24.47
C TRP A 43 19.71 -22.98 24.33
N GLY A 44 19.31 -22.36 25.44
CA GLY A 44 18.66 -21.04 25.43
C GLY A 44 19.52 -19.96 24.77
N GLU A 45 20.80 -19.88 25.14
CA GLU A 45 21.76 -18.93 24.56
C GLU A 45 21.98 -19.18 23.06
N TRP A 46 21.93 -20.44 22.61
CA TRP A 46 21.99 -20.82 21.20
C TRP A 46 20.72 -20.45 20.42
N VAL A 47 19.54 -20.63 21.02
CA VAL A 47 18.27 -20.18 20.44
C VAL A 47 18.28 -18.66 20.29
N ASP A 48 18.69 -17.93 21.32
CA ASP A 48 18.79 -16.46 21.29
C ASP A 48 19.83 -15.97 20.29
N TYR A 49 20.98 -16.64 20.19
CA TYR A 49 22.02 -16.31 19.19
C TYR A 49 21.50 -16.45 17.76
N ARG A 50 20.65 -17.45 17.51
CA ARG A 50 20.04 -17.67 16.18
C ARG A 50 18.75 -16.90 15.96
N ARG A 51 18.28 -16.13 16.95
CA ARG A 51 17.07 -15.33 16.84
C ARG A 51 17.30 -14.16 15.89
N VAL A 52 16.36 -13.97 14.98
CA VAL A 52 16.29 -12.81 14.07
C VAL A 52 15.27 -11.85 14.65
N VAL A 53 15.65 -10.59 14.76
CA VAL A 53 14.75 -9.51 15.21
C VAL A 53 14.69 -8.42 14.15
N VAL A 54 13.54 -7.75 14.06
CA VAL A 54 13.36 -6.58 13.20
C VAL A 54 13.65 -5.33 14.03
N LEU A 55 14.56 -4.49 13.54
CA LEU A 55 14.88 -3.20 14.13
C LEU A 55 14.29 -2.10 13.23
N PRO A 56 13.24 -1.40 13.68
CA PRO A 56 12.69 -0.27 12.95
C PRO A 56 13.60 0.95 13.14
N GLU A 57 14.00 1.56 12.03
CA GLU A 57 14.79 2.79 11.98
C GLU A 57 14.02 3.85 11.21
N LEU A 58 14.03 5.08 11.73
CA LEU A 58 13.41 6.20 11.05
C LEU A 58 14.49 7.06 10.40
N VAL A 59 14.41 7.23 9.08
CA VAL A 59 15.39 7.96 8.29
C VAL A 59 14.72 9.02 7.40
N VAL A 60 15.51 9.96 6.91
CA VAL A 60 15.04 10.94 5.93
C VAL A 60 14.90 10.27 4.57
N ASP A 61 13.75 10.43 3.93
CA ASP A 61 13.50 9.89 2.61
C ASP A 61 14.21 10.75 1.53
N LYS A 62 15.20 10.14 0.87
CA LYS A 62 15.96 10.76 -0.23
C LYS A 62 15.41 10.42 -1.62
N SER A 63 14.42 9.54 -1.71
CA SER A 63 13.84 9.07 -2.98
C SER A 63 12.84 10.05 -3.61
N ARG A 64 13.09 11.35 -3.49
CA ARG A 64 12.25 12.39 -4.11
C ARG A 64 12.46 12.36 -5.62
N GLY A 65 11.38 12.21 -6.38
CA GLY A 65 11.41 12.17 -7.85
C GLY A 65 11.36 10.77 -8.46
N GLU A 66 11.28 9.71 -7.65
CA GLU A 66 10.93 8.36 -8.14
C GLU A 66 9.44 8.28 -8.51
N ARG A 67 9.03 7.22 -9.22
CA ARG A 67 7.61 6.93 -9.46
C ARG A 67 7.05 6.07 -8.34
N MET A 68 5.75 6.16 -8.12
CA MET A 68 5.00 5.29 -7.21
C MET A 68 3.77 4.74 -7.91
N GLU A 69 3.35 3.55 -7.50
CA GLU A 69 2.14 2.91 -7.98
C GLU A 69 1.01 3.12 -6.96
N ILE A 70 -0.18 3.50 -7.42
CA ILE A 70 -1.40 3.56 -6.62
C ILE A 70 -2.32 2.46 -7.16
N HIS A 71 -2.56 1.44 -6.35
CA HIS A 71 -3.53 0.41 -6.70
C HIS A 71 -4.88 0.82 -6.15
N MET A 72 -5.90 0.77 -7.00
CA MET A 72 -7.26 1.10 -6.61
C MET A 72 -8.25 0.07 -7.12
N ASN A 73 -9.29 -0.16 -6.33
CA ASN A 73 -10.51 -0.86 -6.70
C ASN A 73 -11.67 -0.14 -6.01
N ILE A 74 -12.39 0.69 -6.76
CA ILE A 74 -13.45 1.55 -6.25
C ILE A 74 -14.70 1.36 -7.11
N THR A 75 -15.81 1.04 -6.47
CA THR A 75 -17.11 0.86 -7.12
C THR A 75 -17.99 2.08 -6.90
N PHE A 76 -18.65 2.54 -7.95
CA PHE A 76 -19.67 3.58 -7.96
C PHE A 76 -20.99 2.96 -8.42
N PRO A 77 -21.88 2.58 -7.49
CA PRO A 77 -23.10 1.82 -7.80
C PRO A 77 -24.10 2.58 -8.68
N ARG A 78 -24.17 3.91 -8.53
CA ARG A 78 -25.10 4.80 -9.26
C ARG A 78 -24.39 5.80 -10.16
N LEU A 79 -23.29 5.39 -10.79
CA LEU A 79 -22.58 6.21 -11.77
C LEU A 79 -22.08 5.34 -12.93
N PRO A 80 -22.54 5.57 -14.18
CA PRO A 80 -22.13 4.76 -15.31
C PRO A 80 -20.69 5.03 -15.76
N CYS A 81 -20.06 4.01 -16.35
CA CYS A 81 -18.68 4.09 -16.80
C CYS A 81 -18.45 5.12 -17.94
N GLU A 82 -19.48 5.43 -18.72
CA GLU A 82 -19.42 6.46 -19.76
C GLU A 82 -19.33 7.88 -19.15
N LEU A 83 -19.87 8.09 -17.95
CA LEU A 83 -19.84 9.38 -17.26
C LEU A 83 -18.69 9.52 -16.28
N VAL A 84 -18.11 8.44 -15.76
CA VAL A 84 -17.00 8.54 -14.81
C VAL A 84 -15.69 8.92 -15.50
N THR A 85 -14.96 9.87 -14.95
CA THR A 85 -13.57 10.18 -15.33
C THR A 85 -12.64 10.10 -14.13
N LEU A 86 -11.39 9.77 -14.42
CA LEU A 86 -10.32 9.68 -13.44
C LEU A 86 -9.20 10.60 -13.91
N ASP A 87 -8.92 11.61 -13.10
CA ASP A 87 -7.91 12.62 -13.39
C ASP A 87 -6.83 12.59 -12.33
N VAL A 88 -5.58 12.81 -12.76
CA VAL A 88 -4.40 12.85 -11.90
C VAL A 88 -3.66 14.15 -12.16
N MET A 89 -3.42 14.92 -11.09
CA MET A 89 -2.71 16.19 -11.10
C MET A 89 -1.63 16.18 -10.02
N ASP A 90 -0.42 16.59 -10.37
CA ASP A 90 0.65 16.78 -9.38
C ASP A 90 0.82 18.26 -9.00
N VAL A 91 1.74 18.57 -8.07
CA VAL A 91 2.00 19.95 -7.63
C VAL A 91 2.37 20.95 -8.73
N SER A 92 2.82 20.48 -9.90
CA SER A 92 3.12 21.35 -11.04
C SER A 92 1.86 21.85 -11.73
N GLY A 93 0.69 21.28 -11.41
CA GLY A 93 -0.58 21.55 -12.09
C GLY A 93 -0.65 20.91 -13.49
N GLU A 94 0.37 20.16 -13.90
CA GLU A 94 0.36 19.40 -15.14
C GLU A 94 -0.48 18.14 -14.96
N GLN A 95 -1.48 17.97 -15.82
CA GLN A 95 -2.23 16.72 -15.91
C GLN A 95 -1.32 15.68 -16.56
N GLN A 96 -1.11 14.54 -15.90
CA GLN A 96 -0.27 13.51 -16.48
C GLN A 96 -1.06 12.69 -17.51
N VAL A 97 -1.03 13.15 -18.76
CA VAL A 97 -1.62 12.46 -19.91
C VAL A 97 -0.92 11.10 -20.08
N GLY A 98 -1.69 10.01 -20.12
CA GLY A 98 -1.16 8.65 -20.25
C GLY A 98 -0.79 7.94 -18.94
N VAL A 99 -1.15 8.47 -17.77
CA VAL A 99 -0.92 7.77 -16.47
C VAL A 99 -1.97 6.72 -16.13
N ALA A 100 -3.11 6.73 -16.84
CA ALA A 100 -4.18 5.75 -16.66
C ALA A 100 -3.91 4.38 -17.32
N HIS A 101 -2.75 4.18 -17.96
CA HIS A 101 -2.39 2.88 -18.52
C HIS A 101 -2.34 1.81 -17.41
N GLY A 102 -3.31 0.90 -17.41
CA GLY A 102 -3.46 -0.15 -16.40
C GLY A 102 -4.64 0.03 -15.44
N VAL A 103 -5.51 1.02 -15.67
CA VAL A 103 -6.84 1.10 -15.03
C VAL A 103 -7.90 0.58 -15.99
N ASN A 104 -8.84 -0.20 -15.47
CA ASN A 104 -9.99 -0.72 -16.19
C ASN A 104 -11.28 -0.08 -15.66
N LYS A 105 -12.18 0.24 -16.58
CA LYS A 105 -13.58 0.55 -16.30
C LYS A 105 -14.39 -0.73 -16.44
N VAL A 106 -14.88 -1.24 -15.33
CA VAL A 106 -15.75 -2.41 -15.25
C VAL A 106 -17.19 -1.92 -15.15
N ARG A 107 -17.98 -2.14 -16.20
CA ARG A 107 -19.41 -1.84 -16.21
C ARG A 107 -20.13 -2.83 -15.31
N LEU A 108 -20.99 -2.31 -14.45
CA LEU A 108 -21.78 -3.10 -13.51
C LEU A 108 -23.26 -2.92 -13.82
N SER A 109 -24.02 -4.00 -13.66
CA SER A 109 -25.49 -3.94 -13.69
C SER A 109 -26.01 -3.00 -12.61
N SER A 110 -27.29 -2.65 -12.71
CA SER A 110 -27.92 -1.83 -11.69
C SER A 110 -27.79 -2.46 -10.30
N PRO A 111 -27.74 -1.65 -9.21
CA PRO A 111 -27.80 -2.16 -7.84
C PRO A 111 -29.01 -3.07 -7.60
N ALA A 112 -30.15 -2.78 -8.24
CA ALA A 112 -31.36 -3.61 -8.17
C ALA A 112 -31.20 -5.01 -8.78
N GLU A 113 -30.26 -5.18 -9.71
CA GLU A 113 -29.94 -6.45 -10.40
C GLU A 113 -28.74 -7.18 -9.76
N GLY A 114 -28.28 -6.71 -8.59
CA GLY A 114 -27.19 -7.33 -7.84
C GLY A 114 -25.77 -6.93 -8.27
N GLY A 115 -25.62 -5.90 -9.11
CA GLY A 115 -24.32 -5.30 -9.44
C GLY A 115 -23.30 -6.24 -10.10
N HIS A 116 -23.75 -7.16 -10.96
CA HIS A 116 -22.87 -8.10 -11.64
C HIS A 116 -22.11 -7.43 -12.81
N VAL A 117 -20.98 -8.00 -13.20
CA VAL A 117 -20.13 -7.44 -14.26
C VAL A 117 -20.77 -7.62 -15.64
N LEU A 118 -20.91 -6.52 -16.37
CA LEU A 118 -21.45 -6.50 -17.75
C LEU A 118 -20.35 -6.47 -18.82
N ASP A 119 -19.32 -5.65 -18.61
CA ASP A 119 -18.24 -5.42 -19.58
C ASP A 119 -16.99 -4.88 -18.88
N ILE A 120 -15.81 -5.10 -19.45
CA ILE A 120 -14.53 -4.60 -18.93
C ILE A 120 -13.78 -3.94 -20.08
N ARG A 121 -13.45 -2.65 -19.92
CA ARG A 121 -12.67 -1.88 -20.90
C ARG A 121 -11.46 -1.24 -20.23
N SER A 122 -10.32 -1.25 -20.90
CA SER A 122 -9.17 -0.45 -20.47
C SER A 122 -9.53 1.03 -20.51
N LEU A 123 -9.08 1.78 -19.51
CA LEU A 123 -9.16 3.23 -19.48
C LEU A 123 -8.04 3.81 -20.36
N ASP A 124 -8.17 3.62 -21.67
CA ASP A 124 -7.27 4.27 -22.62
C ASP A 124 -7.79 5.66 -22.93
N LEU A 125 -7.29 6.64 -22.17
CA LEU A 125 -7.41 8.06 -22.51
C LEU A 125 -6.75 8.24 -23.89
N HIS A 126 -7.56 8.45 -24.93
CA HIS A 126 -7.17 8.57 -26.34
C HIS A 126 -6.85 7.27 -27.09
N SER A 127 -7.63 6.19 -26.90
CA SER A 127 -7.57 5.08 -27.86
C SER A 127 -7.94 5.62 -29.25
N LYS A 128 -6.97 5.66 -30.16
CA LYS A 128 -7.17 5.98 -31.59
C LYS A 128 -7.93 4.86 -32.32
N ASP A 129 -8.50 3.90 -31.61
CA ASP A 129 -9.10 2.70 -32.20
C ASP A 129 -10.56 2.89 -32.62
N GLU A 130 -11.16 4.04 -32.27
CA GLU A 130 -12.37 4.55 -32.93
C GLU A 130 -12.02 5.56 -34.04
N VAL A 131 -10.88 5.40 -34.72
CA VAL A 131 -10.73 5.96 -36.07
C VAL A 131 -11.89 5.43 -36.89
N ALA A 132 -12.76 6.32 -37.32
CA ALA A 132 -13.91 6.02 -38.14
C ALA A 132 -13.49 5.23 -39.38
N LYS A 133 -13.54 3.89 -39.30
CA LYS A 133 -13.04 2.95 -40.31
C LYS A 133 -13.79 3.05 -41.66
N HIS A 134 -14.77 3.94 -41.78
CA HIS A 134 -15.70 4.01 -42.92
C HIS A 134 -16.09 5.44 -43.37
N LEU A 135 -15.36 6.50 -42.99
CA LEU A 135 -15.67 7.85 -43.51
C LEU A 135 -15.02 8.08 -44.89
N ASP A 136 -15.74 8.80 -45.75
CA ASP A 136 -15.21 9.28 -47.04
C ASP A 136 -13.96 10.15 -46.78
N PRO A 137 -12.86 9.99 -47.53
CA PRO A 137 -11.66 10.83 -47.39
C PRO A 137 -11.94 12.35 -47.49
N ASN A 138 -13.00 12.74 -48.19
CA ASN A 138 -13.42 14.13 -48.34
C ASN A 138 -14.37 14.61 -47.23
N TYR A 139 -14.87 13.72 -46.38
CA TYR A 139 -15.73 14.09 -45.26
C TYR A 139 -15.05 15.15 -44.38
N CYS A 140 -15.84 16.12 -43.94
CA CYS A 140 -15.45 17.19 -43.04
C CYS A 140 -16.70 17.48 -42.18
N GLY A 141 -16.76 16.88 -41.00
CA GLY A 141 -17.89 17.08 -40.11
C GLY A 141 -17.87 18.48 -39.48
N ASP A 142 -19.06 19.00 -39.18
CA ASP A 142 -19.25 20.28 -38.50
C ASP A 142 -18.92 20.17 -37.01
N CYS A 143 -18.29 21.19 -36.44
CA CYS A 143 -17.91 21.21 -35.03
C CYS A 143 -19.04 21.73 -34.12
N GLY A 144 -20.31 21.68 -34.55
CA GLY A 144 -21.46 22.14 -33.77
C GLY A 144 -21.42 23.64 -33.44
N GLY A 145 -20.79 24.45 -34.29
CA GLY A 145 -20.58 25.88 -34.04
C GLY A 145 -19.37 26.23 -33.17
N ALA A 146 -18.58 25.25 -32.73
CA ALA A 146 -17.25 25.49 -32.16
C ALA A 146 -16.18 25.61 -33.26
N ASP A 147 -15.03 26.23 -32.94
CA ASP A 147 -13.91 26.32 -33.89
C ASP A 147 -13.11 24.99 -33.88
N PRO A 148 -12.77 24.42 -35.05
CA PRO A 148 -11.99 23.19 -35.14
C PRO A 148 -10.59 23.37 -34.55
N LEU A 149 -10.13 22.37 -33.79
CA LEU A 149 -8.80 22.36 -33.18
C LEU A 149 -7.72 22.00 -34.22
N PRO A 150 -6.52 22.60 -34.12
CA PRO A 150 -5.40 22.30 -35.03
C PRO A 150 -4.87 20.86 -34.91
N GLY A 151 -5.21 20.14 -33.83
CA GLY A 151 -4.85 18.74 -33.59
C GLY A 151 -5.85 17.70 -34.13
N ALA A 152 -6.93 18.12 -34.79
CA ALA A 152 -7.91 17.21 -35.38
C ALA A 152 -7.30 16.34 -36.50
N ILE A 153 -7.88 15.16 -36.75
CA ILE A 153 -7.46 14.21 -37.79
C ILE A 153 -7.37 14.91 -39.16
N LYS A 154 -8.32 15.81 -39.44
CA LYS A 154 -8.33 16.67 -40.61
C LYS A 154 -8.37 18.13 -40.15
N PRO A 155 -7.35 18.94 -40.48
CA PRO A 155 -7.31 20.34 -40.09
C PRO A 155 -8.57 21.08 -40.56
N GLY A 156 -9.25 21.76 -39.63
CA GLY A 156 -10.45 22.54 -39.94
C GLY A 156 -11.77 21.76 -39.91
N CYS A 157 -11.78 20.49 -39.51
CA CYS A 157 -12.98 19.66 -39.43
C CYS A 157 -13.09 18.96 -38.07
N CYS A 158 -14.31 18.60 -37.66
CA CYS A 158 -14.55 17.67 -36.56
C CYS A 158 -15.23 16.42 -37.12
N ASN A 159 -14.46 15.35 -37.29
CA ASN A 159 -14.92 14.10 -37.90
C ASN A 159 -15.48 13.11 -36.87
N THR A 160 -15.01 13.15 -35.62
CA THR A 160 -15.47 12.27 -34.54
C THR A 160 -16.26 13.02 -33.47
N CYS A 161 -17.10 12.31 -32.73
CA CYS A 161 -17.80 12.90 -31.58
C CYS A 161 -16.81 13.45 -30.55
N ASP A 162 -15.69 12.77 -30.35
CA ASP A 162 -14.62 13.21 -29.46
C ASP A 162 -13.95 14.51 -29.91
N GLU A 163 -13.73 14.70 -31.23
CA GLU A 163 -13.20 15.97 -31.75
C GLU A 163 -14.16 17.14 -31.52
N VAL A 164 -15.48 16.93 -31.69
CA VAL A 164 -16.49 17.96 -31.38
C VAL A 164 -16.48 18.28 -29.88
N ARG A 165 -16.41 17.26 -29.02
CA ARG A 165 -16.33 17.43 -27.55
C ARG A 165 -15.08 18.21 -27.14
N GLU A 166 -13.94 17.94 -27.75
CA GLU A 166 -12.70 18.69 -27.51
C GLU A 166 -12.81 20.14 -27.97
N ALA A 167 -13.45 20.40 -29.13
CA ALA A 167 -13.69 21.76 -29.61
C ALA A 167 -14.61 22.57 -28.66
N TYR A 168 -15.66 21.94 -28.13
CA TYR A 168 -16.53 22.55 -27.12
C TYR A 168 -15.79 22.83 -25.81
N ALA A 169 -14.99 21.86 -25.36
CA ALA A 169 -14.19 22.00 -24.16
C ALA A 169 -13.19 23.16 -24.27
N ALA A 170 -12.54 23.34 -25.41
CA ALA A 170 -11.65 24.47 -25.68
C ALA A 170 -12.34 25.84 -25.58
N LYS A 171 -13.66 25.89 -25.81
CA LYS A 171 -14.50 27.08 -25.64
C LYS A 171 -15.12 27.20 -24.23
N ASN A 172 -14.87 26.24 -23.35
CA ASN A 172 -15.54 26.07 -22.05
C ASN A 172 -17.07 25.96 -22.18
N TRP A 173 -17.55 25.29 -23.23
CA TRP A 173 -18.97 25.05 -23.44
C TRP A 173 -19.38 23.68 -22.89
N ALA A 174 -20.56 23.62 -22.29
CA ALA A 174 -21.17 22.36 -21.90
C ALA A 174 -21.64 21.60 -23.15
N PHE A 175 -21.30 20.32 -23.23
CA PHE A 175 -21.62 19.45 -24.36
C PHE A 175 -22.81 18.54 -24.05
N GLY A 176 -22.94 18.11 -22.78
CA GLY A 176 -24.01 17.24 -22.34
C GLY A 176 -23.99 15.89 -23.08
N LYS A 177 -25.12 15.50 -23.68
CA LYS A 177 -25.29 14.19 -24.34
C LYS A 177 -24.96 14.18 -25.84
N GLY A 178 -24.49 15.31 -26.39
CA GLY A 178 -24.20 15.44 -27.82
C GLY A 178 -25.43 15.34 -28.73
N ALA A 179 -26.61 15.75 -28.23
CA ALA A 179 -27.83 15.76 -29.04
C ALA A 179 -27.72 16.76 -30.19
N ASN A 180 -28.20 16.41 -31.38
CA ASN A 180 -28.10 17.21 -32.61
C ASN A 180 -26.67 17.34 -33.17
N ILE A 181 -25.74 16.48 -32.77
CA ILE A 181 -24.40 16.38 -33.34
C ILE A 181 -24.31 15.08 -34.15
N GLU A 182 -24.22 15.20 -35.48
CA GLU A 182 -24.24 14.07 -36.42
C GLU A 182 -23.22 12.98 -36.04
N GLN A 183 -22.01 13.40 -35.66
CA GLN A 183 -20.90 12.52 -35.29
C GLN A 183 -21.25 11.69 -34.06
N CYS A 184 -21.88 12.28 -33.06
CA CYS A 184 -22.24 11.61 -31.81
C CYS A 184 -23.45 10.69 -31.96
N GLU A 185 -24.42 11.05 -32.80
CA GLU A 185 -25.54 10.18 -33.14
C GLU A 185 -25.08 8.97 -33.95
N ARG A 186 -24.22 9.21 -34.96
CA ARG A 186 -23.63 8.16 -35.81
C ARG A 186 -22.75 7.20 -35.02
N GLU A 187 -21.93 7.72 -34.12
CA GLU A 187 -21.07 6.90 -33.25
C GLU A 187 -21.87 6.25 -32.12
N GLY A 188 -23.13 6.63 -31.89
CA GLY A 188 -23.99 6.06 -30.85
C GLY A 188 -23.67 6.54 -29.43
N TYR A 189 -23.01 7.69 -29.28
CA TYR A 189 -22.63 8.25 -27.98
C TYR A 189 -23.85 8.48 -27.07
N THR A 190 -24.88 9.14 -27.59
CA THR A 190 -26.12 9.41 -26.84
C THR A 190 -26.82 8.11 -26.43
N ALA A 191 -26.90 7.14 -27.34
CA ALA A 191 -27.50 5.84 -27.08
C ALA A 191 -26.73 5.04 -26.01
N ARG A 192 -25.39 5.14 -25.98
CA ARG A 192 -24.56 4.51 -24.94
C ARG A 192 -24.81 5.11 -23.56
N ILE A 193 -24.85 6.44 -23.46
CA ILE A 193 -25.17 7.11 -22.19
C ILE A 193 -26.53 6.63 -21.72
N ASP A 194 -27.54 6.63 -22.60
CA ASP A 194 -28.91 6.27 -22.26
C ASP A 194 -29.06 4.81 -21.82
N ALA A 195 -28.38 3.89 -22.50
CA ALA A 195 -28.37 2.48 -22.15
C ALA A 195 -27.74 2.23 -20.76
N GLN A 196 -26.71 3.00 -20.41
CA GLN A 196 -25.97 2.83 -19.15
C GLN A 196 -26.56 3.63 -17.98
N ARG A 197 -27.62 4.42 -18.15
CA ARG A 197 -28.13 5.36 -17.11
C ARG A 197 -28.40 4.75 -15.73
N ARG A 198 -28.69 3.45 -15.66
CA ARG A 198 -28.98 2.75 -14.39
C ARG A 198 -27.85 1.82 -13.94
N GLU A 199 -26.75 1.80 -14.69
CA GLU A 199 -25.56 0.99 -14.42
C GLU A 199 -24.66 1.66 -13.38
N GLY A 200 -23.82 0.83 -12.76
CA GLY A 200 -22.69 1.28 -11.97
C GLY A 200 -21.37 1.14 -12.72
N CYS A 201 -20.31 1.68 -12.14
CA CYS A 201 -18.95 1.52 -12.65
C CYS A 201 -17.98 1.17 -11.54
N ARG A 202 -17.12 0.19 -11.79
CA ARG A 202 -15.97 -0.09 -10.95
C ARG A 202 -14.68 0.28 -11.67
N LEU A 203 -13.89 1.13 -11.02
CA LEU A 203 -12.55 1.50 -11.43
C LEU A 203 -11.56 0.60 -10.71
N GLU A 204 -10.89 -0.27 -11.45
CA GLU A 204 -9.88 -1.18 -10.89
C GLU A 204 -8.57 -1.11 -11.68
N GLY A 205 -7.44 -1.06 -10.98
CA GLY A 205 -6.15 -1.11 -11.63
C GLY A 205 -5.05 -0.34 -10.92
N VAL A 206 -4.04 0.08 -11.69
CA VAL A 206 -2.82 0.70 -11.16
C VAL A 206 -2.56 2.03 -11.85
N LEU A 207 -2.41 3.09 -11.06
CA LEU A 207 -1.93 4.39 -11.51
C LEU A 207 -0.43 4.53 -11.22
N ARG A 208 0.33 4.96 -12.22
CA ARG A 208 1.78 5.21 -12.09
C ARG A 208 2.06 6.70 -12.03
N VAL A 209 2.20 7.24 -10.82
CA VAL A 209 2.37 8.68 -10.60
C VAL A 209 3.78 9.01 -10.15
N ASN A 210 4.20 10.27 -10.30
CA ASN A 210 5.42 10.74 -9.66
C ASN A 210 5.23 10.76 -8.14
N LYS A 211 6.24 10.35 -7.38
CA LYS A 211 6.25 10.38 -5.92
C LYS A 211 6.49 11.80 -5.40
N VAL A 212 5.48 12.63 -5.59
CA VAL A 212 5.39 14.02 -5.14
C VAL A 212 4.00 14.25 -4.56
N VAL A 213 3.77 15.40 -3.93
CA VAL A 213 2.41 15.76 -3.50
C VAL A 213 1.51 15.86 -4.73
N GLY A 214 0.28 15.39 -4.63
CA GLY A 214 -0.64 15.38 -5.75
C GLY A 214 -2.07 15.12 -5.35
N ASN A 215 -2.94 15.12 -6.35
CA ASN A 215 -4.33 14.78 -6.23
C ASN A 215 -4.71 13.88 -7.39
N PHE A 216 -5.41 12.78 -7.11
CA PHE A 216 -6.23 12.14 -8.12
C PHE A 216 -7.69 12.23 -7.70
N HIS A 217 -8.57 12.43 -8.66
CA HIS A 217 -9.98 12.55 -8.38
C HIS A 217 -10.83 11.88 -9.44
N ILE A 218 -12.00 11.46 -9.00
CA ILE A 218 -13.00 10.78 -9.80
C ILE A 218 -14.23 11.66 -9.79
N ALA A 219 -14.61 12.14 -10.96
CA ALA A 219 -15.73 13.05 -11.13
C ALA A 219 -16.58 12.63 -12.32
N PRO A 220 -17.84 13.06 -12.38
CA PRO A 220 -18.68 12.81 -13.52
C PRO A 220 -18.42 13.83 -14.63
N GLY A 221 -18.54 13.39 -15.87
CA GLY A 221 -18.32 14.21 -17.05
C GLY A 221 -16.91 14.11 -17.61
N ARG A 222 -16.73 14.58 -18.84
CA ARG A 222 -15.39 14.71 -19.43
C ARG A 222 -14.67 15.86 -18.75
N SER A 223 -13.43 15.63 -18.36
CA SER A 223 -12.55 16.65 -17.81
C SER A 223 -11.85 17.42 -18.93
N PHE A 224 -11.56 18.68 -18.67
CA PHE A 224 -10.78 19.53 -19.56
C PHE A 224 -9.91 20.48 -18.76
N THR A 225 -8.68 20.67 -19.23
CA THR A 225 -7.69 21.52 -18.59
C THR A 225 -7.20 22.57 -19.59
N ASN A 226 -7.32 23.85 -19.26
CA ASN A 226 -6.75 24.94 -20.03
C ASN A 226 -6.06 25.95 -19.11
N GLY A 227 -4.72 25.97 -19.17
CA GLY A 227 -3.90 26.69 -18.21
C GLY A 227 -4.14 26.18 -16.79
N ASN A 228 -4.50 27.07 -15.87
CA ASN A 228 -4.70 26.75 -14.45
C ASN A 228 -6.14 26.33 -14.10
N ILE A 229 -7.02 26.17 -15.11
CA ILE A 229 -8.42 25.83 -14.89
C ILE A 229 -8.64 24.38 -15.31
N HIS A 230 -9.15 23.57 -14.38
CA HIS A 230 -9.60 22.21 -14.61
C HIS A 230 -11.12 22.15 -14.37
N VAL A 231 -11.88 21.79 -15.41
CA VAL A 231 -13.34 21.74 -15.39
C VAL A 231 -13.85 20.38 -15.81
N HIS A 232 -15.04 20.04 -15.33
CA HIS A 232 -15.77 18.83 -15.70
C HIS A 232 -17.12 19.19 -16.30
N ASP A 233 -17.47 18.58 -17.43
CA ASP A 233 -18.81 18.72 -18.00
C ASP A 233 -19.81 17.80 -17.28
N THR A 234 -20.39 18.32 -16.21
CA THR A 234 -21.35 17.60 -15.36
C THR A 234 -22.80 17.65 -15.87
N GLN A 235 -23.06 18.22 -17.05
CA GLN A 235 -24.44 18.41 -17.53
C GLN A 235 -25.19 17.08 -17.72
N ALA A 236 -24.51 16.05 -18.25
CA ALA A 236 -25.11 14.72 -18.43
C ALA A 236 -25.32 13.96 -17.12
N TYR A 237 -24.65 14.38 -16.03
CA TYR A 237 -24.75 13.75 -14.72
C TYR A 237 -25.96 14.24 -13.92
N PHE A 238 -26.22 15.55 -13.91
CA PHE A 238 -27.35 16.17 -13.22
C PHE A 238 -28.70 15.97 -13.91
N ASP A 239 -28.91 14.83 -14.57
CA ASP A 239 -30.13 14.55 -15.31
C ASP A 239 -31.36 14.59 -14.38
N LEU A 240 -32.18 15.63 -14.55
CA LEU A 240 -33.35 15.91 -13.71
C LEU A 240 -34.54 15.01 -14.06
N ASP A 241 -34.50 14.31 -15.19
CA ASP A 241 -35.61 13.47 -15.67
C ASP A 241 -35.60 12.06 -15.03
N LEU A 242 -34.55 11.72 -14.28
CA LEU A 242 -34.47 10.46 -13.55
C LEU A 242 -35.27 10.52 -12.23
N PRO A 243 -36.03 9.46 -11.90
CA PRO A 243 -36.68 9.36 -10.60
C PRO A 243 -35.63 9.33 -9.48
N ASP A 244 -36.00 9.74 -8.26
CA ASP A 244 -35.07 9.99 -7.16
C ASP A 244 -34.18 8.77 -6.81
N ASP A 245 -34.72 7.57 -6.95
CA ASP A 245 -34.02 6.29 -6.73
C ASP A 245 -33.03 5.93 -7.84
N ALA A 246 -33.19 6.51 -9.03
CA ALA A 246 -32.31 6.32 -10.18
C ALA A 246 -31.37 7.51 -10.44
N LYS A 247 -31.42 8.56 -9.62
CA LYS A 247 -30.49 9.70 -9.75
C LYS A 247 -29.05 9.25 -9.52
N HIS A 248 -28.16 9.77 -10.36
CA HIS A 248 -26.74 9.52 -10.20
C HIS A 248 -26.23 10.17 -8.91
N THR A 249 -25.32 9.49 -8.23
CA THR A 249 -24.67 9.99 -7.03
C THR A 249 -23.19 9.63 -7.02
N MET A 250 -22.43 10.29 -6.16
CA MET A 250 -21.02 9.99 -5.91
C MET A 250 -20.83 9.01 -4.75
N GLU A 251 -21.88 8.24 -4.40
CA GLU A 251 -21.73 7.14 -3.46
C GLU A 251 -20.74 6.12 -4.02
N HIS A 252 -19.93 5.55 -3.14
CA HIS A 252 -18.86 4.68 -3.57
C HIS A 252 -18.44 3.71 -2.48
N GLU A 253 -17.90 2.58 -2.93
CA GLU A 253 -17.29 1.56 -2.10
C GLU A 253 -15.83 1.42 -2.51
N ILE A 254 -14.92 1.68 -1.57
CA ILE A 254 -13.49 1.47 -1.73
C ILE A 254 -13.20 0.05 -1.28
N HIS A 255 -13.15 -0.87 -2.24
CA HIS A 255 -12.70 -2.26 -2.00
C HIS A 255 -11.23 -2.27 -1.62
N GLN A 256 -10.44 -1.48 -2.35
CA GLN A 256 -9.01 -1.41 -2.14
C GLN A 256 -8.44 -0.05 -2.52
N LEU A 257 -7.59 0.51 -1.66
CA LEU A 257 -6.70 1.61 -2.02
C LEU A 257 -5.36 1.45 -1.32
N ARG A 258 -4.28 1.25 -2.09
CA ARG A 258 -2.92 1.13 -1.53
C ARG A 258 -1.89 1.84 -2.39
N PHE A 259 -0.78 2.19 -1.74
CA PHE A 259 0.36 2.86 -2.36
C PHE A 259 1.55 1.88 -2.37
N GLY A 260 2.03 1.54 -3.56
CA GLY A 260 3.01 0.49 -3.77
C GLY A 260 2.41 -0.92 -3.65
N PRO A 261 3.27 -1.95 -3.66
CA PRO A 261 2.86 -3.33 -3.62
C PRO A 261 2.43 -3.74 -2.20
N GLN A 262 1.59 -4.77 -2.14
CA GLN A 262 1.24 -5.40 -0.88
C GLN A 262 2.35 -6.35 -0.45
N LEU A 263 2.69 -6.32 0.83
CA LEU A 263 3.57 -7.32 1.42
C LEU A 263 2.89 -8.71 1.40
N PRO A 264 3.58 -9.77 0.94
CA PRO A 264 3.09 -11.13 1.05
C PRO A 264 2.76 -11.49 2.50
N ASP A 265 1.68 -12.24 2.71
CA ASP A 265 1.21 -12.62 4.05
C ASP A 265 2.29 -13.34 4.88
N GLU A 266 3.13 -14.16 4.24
CA GLU A 266 4.25 -14.85 4.88
C GLU A 266 5.29 -13.88 5.46
N LEU A 267 5.60 -12.81 4.73
CA LEU A 267 6.56 -11.78 5.15
C LEU A 267 5.94 -10.83 6.17
N SER A 268 4.67 -10.49 5.96
CA SER A 268 3.82 -9.75 6.90
C SER A 268 3.79 -10.44 8.28
N ALA A 269 3.59 -11.75 8.31
CA ALA A 269 3.60 -12.56 9.53
C ALA A 269 4.97 -12.56 10.25
N ARG A 270 6.07 -12.58 9.49
CA ARG A 270 7.43 -12.55 10.04
C ARG A 270 7.82 -11.20 10.64
N TRP A 271 7.23 -10.12 10.16
CA TRP A 271 7.54 -8.74 10.56
C TRP A 271 6.46 -8.11 11.46
N GLN A 272 5.60 -8.94 12.08
CA GLN A 272 4.56 -8.54 13.04
C GLN A 272 5.17 -7.81 14.25
N TRP A 273 5.27 -6.48 14.16
CA TRP A 273 5.64 -5.63 15.30
C TRP A 273 4.49 -4.74 15.79
N THR A 274 3.32 -4.77 15.16
CA THR A 274 2.13 -4.04 15.62
C THR A 274 0.86 -4.69 15.07
N ASP A 275 -0.20 -4.77 15.88
CA ASP A 275 -1.53 -5.30 15.54
C ASP A 275 -2.28 -4.53 14.42
N HIS A 276 -1.67 -3.52 13.78
CA HIS A 276 -2.40 -2.51 12.99
C HIS A 276 -1.79 -2.09 11.63
N HIS A 277 -0.71 -2.71 11.11
CA HIS A 277 0.10 -2.08 10.05
C HIS A 277 0.10 -2.70 8.64
N HIS A 278 -0.82 -3.62 8.29
CA HIS A 278 -0.94 -4.11 6.90
C HIS A 278 -2.32 -3.92 6.25
N THR A 279 -3.28 -3.35 6.98
CA THR A 279 -4.59 -2.96 6.46
C THR A 279 -4.52 -1.52 6.01
N ASN A 280 -4.80 -1.24 4.73
CA ASN A 280 -4.88 0.13 4.27
C ASN A 280 -6.14 0.78 4.87
N PRO A 281 -6.07 1.98 5.46
CA PRO A 281 -7.21 2.58 6.18
C PRO A 281 -8.51 2.73 5.40
N LEU A 282 -8.48 2.73 4.06
CA LEU A 282 -9.67 2.87 3.21
C LEU A 282 -10.15 1.55 2.59
N ASP A 283 -9.47 0.43 2.84
CA ASP A 283 -9.92 -0.87 2.33
C ASP A 283 -11.27 -1.25 2.98
N ASN A 284 -12.22 -1.71 2.15
CA ASN A 284 -13.59 -2.08 2.53
C ASN A 284 -14.38 -0.96 3.22
N THR A 285 -14.18 0.29 2.81
CA THR A 285 -14.97 1.43 3.29
C THR A 285 -16.02 1.84 2.28
N HIS A 286 -17.16 2.35 2.74
CA HIS A 286 -18.24 2.82 1.87
C HIS A 286 -18.72 4.20 2.31
N GLN A 287 -19.21 4.98 1.34
CA GLN A 287 -19.83 6.27 1.54
C GLN A 287 -21.13 6.33 0.76
N GLU A 288 -22.21 6.72 1.43
CA GLU A 288 -23.55 6.81 0.85
C GLU A 288 -24.01 8.26 0.81
N THR A 289 -24.75 8.60 -0.24
CA THR A 289 -25.43 9.89 -0.36
C THR A 289 -26.56 9.77 -1.37
N ASN A 290 -27.67 10.47 -1.12
CA ASN A 290 -28.76 10.62 -2.09
C ASN A 290 -28.71 11.97 -2.80
N ASP A 291 -27.77 12.85 -2.45
CA ASP A 291 -27.58 14.14 -3.09
C ASP A 291 -26.62 13.97 -4.30
N PRO A 292 -27.06 14.24 -5.53
CA PRO A 292 -26.17 14.26 -6.69
C PRO A 292 -25.08 15.32 -6.56
N ALA A 293 -25.36 16.42 -5.86
CA ALA A 293 -24.45 17.54 -5.69
C ALA A 293 -23.59 17.36 -4.42
N TYR A 294 -22.90 16.23 -4.30
CA TYR A 294 -22.14 15.89 -3.10
C TYR A 294 -20.66 15.62 -3.42
N ASN A 295 -19.78 15.94 -2.48
CA ASN A 295 -18.34 15.84 -2.64
C ASN A 295 -17.71 15.10 -1.46
N PHE A 296 -16.84 14.15 -1.78
CA PHE A 296 -16.03 13.40 -0.82
C PHE A 296 -14.55 13.72 -1.03
N VAL A 297 -13.86 14.08 0.04
CA VAL A 297 -12.44 14.43 0.02
C VAL A 297 -11.68 13.60 1.04
N TYR A 298 -10.69 12.86 0.57
CA TYR A 298 -9.74 12.12 1.39
C TYR A 298 -8.40 12.83 1.36
N PHE A 299 -7.88 13.16 2.54
CA PHE A 299 -6.50 13.63 2.70
C PHE A 299 -5.66 12.47 3.20
N VAL A 300 -4.75 12.02 2.34
CA VAL A 300 -3.92 10.84 2.53
C VAL A 300 -2.48 11.28 2.83
N LYS A 301 -1.93 10.84 3.95
CA LYS A 301 -0.52 11.07 4.29
C LYS A 301 0.27 9.79 4.09
N VAL A 302 1.07 9.73 3.03
CA VAL A 302 1.82 8.54 2.64
C VAL A 302 3.21 8.55 3.27
N VAL A 303 3.61 7.44 3.88
CA VAL A 303 4.92 7.21 4.50
C VAL A 303 5.61 6.06 3.79
N SER A 304 6.84 6.29 3.32
CA SER A 304 7.65 5.26 2.68
C SER A 304 8.15 4.24 3.71
N THR A 305 8.12 2.97 3.34
CA THR A 305 8.53 1.86 4.21
C THR A 305 9.44 0.90 3.43
N SER A 306 10.61 0.56 3.97
CA SER A 306 11.49 -0.48 3.42
C SER A 306 11.55 -1.66 4.34
N TYR A 307 11.61 -2.86 3.76
CA TYR A 307 11.92 -4.09 4.47
C TYR A 307 13.25 -4.65 3.96
N LEU A 308 14.21 -4.77 4.86
CA LEU A 308 15.57 -5.22 4.57
C LEU A 308 15.79 -6.61 5.20
N PRO A 309 15.80 -7.69 4.40
CA PRO A 309 16.02 -9.03 4.91
C PRO A 309 17.47 -9.24 5.38
N LEU A 310 17.68 -10.31 6.16
CA LEU A 310 19.02 -10.76 6.53
C LEU A 310 19.87 -11.07 5.30
N GLY A 311 21.00 -10.38 5.15
CA GLY A 311 21.89 -10.54 3.98
C GLY A 311 21.62 -9.56 2.84
N TRP A 312 20.77 -8.55 3.08
CA TRP A 312 20.55 -7.44 2.16
C TRP A 312 21.88 -6.77 1.74
N ASP A 313 22.04 -6.58 0.43
CA ASP A 313 23.18 -5.90 -0.17
C ASP A 313 22.74 -4.53 -0.73
N PRO A 314 23.26 -3.41 -0.20
CA PRO A 314 22.90 -2.07 -0.67
C PRO A 314 23.22 -1.84 -2.15
N LEU A 315 24.34 -2.38 -2.66
CA LEU A 315 24.79 -2.15 -4.03
C LEU A 315 23.87 -2.88 -4.99
N PHE A 316 23.60 -4.16 -4.72
CA PHE A 316 22.67 -4.97 -5.51
C PHE A 316 21.27 -4.38 -5.53
N SER A 317 20.76 -3.98 -4.35
CA SER A 317 19.43 -3.38 -4.23
C SER A 317 19.33 -2.05 -4.99
N SER A 318 20.35 -1.19 -4.92
CA SER A 318 20.35 0.08 -5.65
C SER A 318 20.43 -0.09 -7.17
N ALA A 319 21.20 -1.07 -7.66
CA ALA A 319 21.28 -1.39 -9.09
C ALA A 319 19.92 -1.90 -9.61
N LEU A 320 19.23 -2.74 -8.84
CA LEU A 320 17.90 -3.25 -9.16
C LEU A 320 16.86 -2.12 -9.23
N HIS A 321 16.88 -1.21 -8.25
CA HIS A 321 16.00 -0.05 -8.22
C HIS A 321 16.31 0.97 -9.33
N SER A 322 17.51 0.95 -9.94
CA SER A 322 17.87 1.89 -11.01
C SER A 322 17.48 1.42 -12.42
N THR A 323 17.21 0.12 -12.61
CA THR A 323 16.85 -0.49 -13.90
C THR A 323 15.34 -0.44 -14.14
N TYR A 324 14.83 0.78 -14.25
CA TYR A 324 13.41 1.11 -14.40
C TYR A 324 12.92 0.92 -15.84
N GLU A 325 12.01 -0.03 -16.05
CA GLU A 325 10.89 0.09 -17.02
C GLU A 325 9.94 -1.12 -16.97
N LYS A 326 10.40 -2.31 -16.54
CA LYS A 326 9.63 -3.57 -16.69
C LYS A 326 9.32 -4.34 -15.41
N ALA A 327 9.84 -3.92 -14.25
CA ALA A 327 9.54 -4.56 -12.98
C ALA A 327 8.55 -3.68 -12.18
N PRO A 328 7.45 -4.25 -11.65
CA PRO A 328 6.53 -3.52 -10.78
C PRO A 328 7.27 -2.95 -9.58
N LEU A 329 6.96 -1.71 -9.22
CA LEU A 329 7.57 -1.07 -8.08
C LEU A 329 7.29 -1.90 -6.82
N GLY A 330 8.36 -2.31 -6.14
CA GLY A 330 8.40 -3.18 -4.96
C GLY A 330 8.01 -4.66 -5.15
N ALA A 331 7.91 -5.16 -6.39
CA ALA A 331 8.23 -6.58 -6.66
C ALA A 331 9.75 -6.85 -6.58
N HIS A 332 10.52 -5.77 -6.61
CA HIS A 332 11.92 -5.72 -6.21
C HIS A 332 12.03 -6.21 -4.76
N GLY A 333 12.75 -7.31 -4.54
CA GLY A 333 12.89 -7.95 -3.23
C GLY A 333 12.29 -9.36 -3.19
N ILE A 334 11.00 -9.55 -3.49
CA ILE A 334 10.35 -10.88 -3.40
C ILE A 334 10.95 -11.85 -4.42
N GLY A 335 11.15 -11.41 -5.67
CA GLY A 335 11.71 -12.24 -6.74
C GLY A 335 13.23 -12.50 -6.64
N TYR A 336 13.93 -11.72 -5.80
CA TYR A 336 15.40 -11.74 -5.69
C TYR A 336 15.91 -12.24 -4.33
N GLY A 337 15.00 -12.71 -3.46
CA GLY A 337 15.32 -13.33 -2.18
C GLY A 337 15.99 -12.36 -1.19
N ALA A 338 16.99 -12.85 -0.46
CA ALA A 338 17.59 -12.14 0.67
C ALA A 338 18.45 -10.91 0.31
N SER A 339 18.71 -10.66 -0.97
CA SER A 339 19.61 -9.59 -1.41
C SER A 339 18.89 -8.30 -1.81
N GLY A 340 17.58 -8.34 -2.06
CA GLY A 340 16.78 -7.16 -2.44
C GLY A 340 16.03 -6.54 -1.26
N SER A 341 15.85 -5.21 -1.27
CA SER A 341 14.88 -4.55 -0.38
C SER A 341 13.48 -4.60 -0.99
N ILE A 342 12.46 -4.68 -0.13
CA ILE A 342 11.06 -4.49 -0.53
C ILE A 342 10.67 -3.07 -0.15
N GLU A 343 10.25 -2.28 -1.14
CA GLU A 343 9.81 -0.90 -0.96
C GLU A 343 8.28 -0.88 -1.03
N THR A 344 7.64 -0.48 0.07
CA THR A 344 6.18 -0.34 0.19
C THR A 344 5.83 1.02 0.76
N HIS A 345 4.56 1.38 0.78
CA HIS A 345 4.09 2.55 1.49
C HIS A 345 2.97 2.21 2.46
N GLN A 346 2.92 2.96 3.54
CA GLN A 346 1.78 3.00 4.46
C GLN A 346 1.17 4.39 4.40
N TYR A 347 -0.08 4.53 4.79
CA TYR A 347 -0.69 5.86 4.87
C TYR A 347 -1.66 5.98 6.04
N SER A 348 -1.92 7.23 6.43
CA SER A 348 -3.07 7.60 7.24
C SER A 348 -4.01 8.47 6.42
N VAL A 349 -5.28 8.51 6.80
CA VAL A 349 -6.31 9.24 6.06
C VAL A 349 -7.21 10.04 6.99
N THR A 350 -7.61 11.23 6.54
CA THR A 350 -8.76 11.97 7.09
C THR A 350 -9.77 12.21 5.98
N SER A 351 -11.03 11.82 6.21
CA SER A 351 -12.13 11.96 5.27
C SER A 351 -12.99 13.18 5.62
N HIS A 352 -13.37 13.92 4.60
CA HIS A 352 -14.35 15.00 4.66
C HIS A 352 -15.40 14.77 3.59
N LYS A 353 -16.63 15.17 3.85
CA LYS A 353 -17.69 15.16 2.87
C LYS A 353 -18.54 16.42 3.03
N ARG A 354 -19.20 16.85 1.97
CA ARG A 354 -20.08 18.03 2.01
C ARG A 354 -21.06 18.05 0.83
N SER A 355 -22.23 18.65 1.05
CA SER A 355 -23.10 19.05 -0.06
C SER A 355 -22.56 20.32 -0.72
N LEU A 356 -22.65 20.35 -2.05
CA LEU A 356 -22.28 21.48 -2.90
C LEU A 356 -23.40 22.51 -3.02
N ARG A 357 -24.60 22.19 -2.50
CA ARG A 357 -25.71 23.15 -2.37
C ARG A 357 -25.53 24.12 -1.21
N GLY A 358 -24.49 23.91 -0.39
CA GLY A 358 -24.23 24.65 0.85
C GLY A 358 -25.10 24.16 2.01
N GLY A 359 -24.97 24.82 3.16
CA GLY A 359 -25.69 24.46 4.39
C GLY A 359 -24.77 24.29 5.58
N ASP A 360 -25.33 23.93 6.73
CA ASP A 360 -24.61 23.52 7.92
C ASP A 360 -24.37 22.00 7.95
N ALA A 361 -23.29 21.56 8.60
CA ALA A 361 -22.99 20.14 8.78
C ALA A 361 -23.74 19.54 9.99
N GLU A 362 -25.02 19.90 10.18
CA GLU A 362 -25.84 19.39 11.28
C GLU A 362 -26.00 17.87 11.19
N ASP A 363 -26.11 17.33 9.97
CA ASP A 363 -26.16 15.88 9.70
C ASP A 363 -24.89 15.12 10.14
N GLU A 364 -23.78 15.84 10.39
CA GLU A 364 -22.52 15.29 10.89
C GLU A 364 -22.27 15.61 12.37
N GLY A 365 -23.25 16.21 13.06
CA GLY A 365 -23.11 16.65 14.45
C GLY A 365 -22.27 17.92 14.63
N HIS A 366 -22.01 18.66 13.54
CA HIS A 366 -21.15 19.85 13.51
C HIS A 366 -21.86 21.06 12.92
N LYS A 367 -22.91 21.54 13.61
CA LYS A 367 -23.75 22.68 13.18
C LYS A 367 -22.97 23.98 12.95
N GLU A 368 -21.82 24.13 13.61
CA GLU A 368 -20.91 25.27 13.46
C GLU A 368 -20.16 25.30 12.11
N ARG A 369 -20.10 24.18 11.39
CA ARG A 369 -19.41 24.09 10.11
C ARG A 369 -20.37 24.46 8.98
N LEU A 370 -20.11 25.61 8.36
CA LEU A 370 -20.85 26.07 7.19
C LEU A 370 -20.10 25.69 5.91
N HIS A 371 -20.81 25.05 4.98
CA HIS A 371 -20.29 24.71 3.66
C HIS A 371 -20.69 25.78 2.64
N ALA A 372 -19.71 26.24 1.85
CA ALA A 372 -19.97 27.11 0.73
C ALA A 372 -20.65 26.34 -0.41
N ALA A 373 -21.64 26.98 -1.05
CA ALA A 373 -22.32 26.45 -2.23
C ALA A 373 -21.45 26.61 -3.49
N ASN A 374 -20.43 25.75 -3.62
CA ASN A 374 -19.52 25.73 -4.76
C ASN A 374 -18.74 24.41 -4.82
N GLY A 375 -18.29 24.03 -6.01
CA GLY A 375 -17.45 22.88 -6.29
C GLY A 375 -18.07 21.93 -7.32
N ILE A 376 -17.35 20.83 -7.58
CA ILE A 376 -17.76 19.78 -8.52
C ILE A 376 -18.08 18.53 -7.70
N PRO A 377 -19.16 17.80 -8.03
CA PRO A 377 -19.45 16.50 -7.42
C PRO A 377 -18.33 15.53 -7.77
N GLY A 378 -17.79 14.83 -6.78
CA GLY A 378 -16.64 13.99 -7.02
C GLY A 378 -16.08 13.35 -5.77
N VAL A 379 -15.18 12.41 -5.99
CA VAL A 379 -14.35 11.78 -4.95
C VAL A 379 -12.91 12.19 -5.19
N PHE A 380 -12.33 12.92 -4.25
CA PHE A 380 -11.01 13.55 -4.37
C PHE A 380 -10.04 12.91 -3.37
N PHE A 381 -8.89 12.45 -3.85
CA PHE A 381 -7.81 11.90 -3.03
C PHE A 381 -6.60 12.82 -3.12
N ASN A 382 -6.45 13.69 -2.12
CA ASN A 382 -5.28 14.53 -1.95
C ASN A 382 -4.23 13.74 -1.18
N TYR A 383 -3.07 13.49 -1.77
CA TYR A 383 -2.01 12.74 -1.11
C TYR A 383 -0.74 13.58 -0.92
N ASP A 384 -0.15 13.48 0.27
CA ASP A 384 1.08 14.14 0.67
C ASP A 384 2.13 13.09 1.06
N ILE A 385 3.35 13.22 0.52
CA ILE A 385 4.45 12.28 0.75
C ILE A 385 5.27 12.77 1.95
N SER A 386 5.34 11.95 3.00
CA SER A 386 6.14 12.22 4.19
C SER A 386 7.63 12.31 3.84
N PRO A 387 8.37 13.29 4.39
CA PRO A 387 9.83 13.34 4.26
C PRO A 387 10.56 12.27 5.09
N MET A 388 9.80 11.45 5.83
CA MET A 388 10.31 10.39 6.69
C MET A 388 10.04 9.03 6.07
N LYS A 389 11.00 8.12 6.23
CA LYS A 389 10.95 6.74 5.77
C LYS A 389 11.24 5.80 6.93
N VAL A 390 10.42 4.75 7.06
CA VAL A 390 10.62 3.69 8.07
C VAL A 390 11.37 2.54 7.41
N ILE A 391 12.48 2.12 8.00
CA ILE A 391 13.27 0.98 7.55
C ILE A 391 13.13 -0.13 8.58
N ASN A 392 12.51 -1.24 8.19
CA ASN A 392 12.42 -2.46 8.96
C ASN A 392 13.58 -3.38 8.58
N ARG A 393 14.65 -3.38 9.39
CA ARG A 393 15.85 -4.18 9.12
C ARG A 393 15.84 -5.47 9.94
N GLU A 394 15.96 -6.62 9.28
CA GLU A 394 16.27 -7.87 9.98
C GLU A 394 17.74 -7.88 10.41
N ALA A 395 17.98 -8.06 11.70
CA ALA A 395 19.31 -8.15 12.28
C ALA A 395 19.40 -9.31 13.27
N ARG A 396 20.61 -9.87 13.40
CA ARG A 396 20.94 -10.75 14.54
C ARG A 396 21.48 -9.86 15.66
N PRO A 397 20.80 -9.78 16.81
CA PRO A 397 21.20 -8.86 17.88
C PRO A 397 22.48 -9.33 18.58
N LYS A 398 22.72 -10.65 18.63
CA LYS A 398 23.91 -11.25 19.23
C LYS A 398 24.95 -11.61 18.16
N THR A 399 26.19 -11.19 18.40
CA THR A 399 27.36 -11.64 17.62
C THR A 399 27.85 -13.00 18.12
N LEU A 400 28.71 -13.66 17.34
CA LEU A 400 29.36 -14.91 17.77
C LEU A 400 30.18 -14.70 19.06
N SER A 401 30.84 -13.55 19.20
CA SER A 401 31.59 -13.22 20.42
C SER A 401 30.66 -13.11 21.63
N SER A 402 29.50 -12.47 21.50
CA SER A 402 28.50 -12.37 22.57
C SER A 402 27.95 -13.74 22.97
N PHE A 403 27.76 -14.65 22.01
CA PHE A 403 27.34 -16.02 22.30
C PHE A 403 28.42 -16.78 23.08
N LEU A 404 29.67 -16.72 22.64
CA LEU A 404 30.78 -17.41 23.31
C LEU A 404 31.02 -16.88 24.73
N THR A 405 30.95 -15.56 24.93
CA THR A 405 31.05 -14.97 26.27
C THR A 405 29.87 -15.39 27.15
N GLY A 406 28.66 -15.47 26.60
CA GLY A 406 27.48 -16.02 27.26
C GLY A 406 27.67 -17.47 27.72
N VAL A 407 28.17 -18.34 26.84
CA VAL A 407 28.46 -19.76 27.17
C VAL A 407 29.50 -19.86 28.29
N CYS A 408 30.59 -19.09 28.23
CA CYS A 408 31.60 -19.05 29.29
C CYS A 408 31.00 -18.58 30.63
N ALA A 409 30.13 -17.57 30.61
CA ALA A 409 29.46 -17.07 31.80
C ALA A 409 28.48 -18.11 32.39
N ILE A 410 27.73 -18.83 31.56
CA ILE A 410 26.81 -19.90 31.99
C ILE A 410 27.59 -21.04 32.66
N ILE A 411 28.67 -21.51 32.03
CA ILE A 411 29.50 -22.60 32.58
C ILE A 411 30.14 -22.15 33.89
N GLY A 412 30.78 -20.97 33.92
CA GLY A 412 31.42 -20.43 35.11
C GLY A 412 30.45 -20.18 36.25
N GLY A 413 29.31 -19.53 35.96
CA GLY A 413 28.28 -19.21 36.94
C GLY A 413 27.59 -20.45 37.52
N THR A 414 27.31 -21.45 36.70
CA THR A 414 26.67 -22.68 37.20
C THR A 414 27.63 -23.49 38.09
N LEU A 415 28.92 -23.58 37.71
CA LEU A 415 29.92 -24.30 38.50
C LEU A 415 30.22 -23.61 39.84
N THR A 416 30.28 -22.27 39.89
CA THR A 416 30.50 -21.55 41.16
C THR A 416 29.33 -21.71 42.12
N VAL A 417 28.10 -21.64 41.62
CA VAL A 417 26.88 -21.89 42.43
C VAL A 417 26.82 -23.34 42.89
N ALA A 418 27.11 -24.30 42.00
CA ALA A 418 27.15 -25.72 42.34
C ALA A 418 28.19 -26.03 43.43
N ALA A 419 29.38 -25.44 43.34
CA ALA A 419 30.43 -25.60 44.35
C ALA A 419 30.02 -25.00 45.72
N ALA A 420 29.33 -23.86 45.73
CA ALA A 420 28.81 -23.27 46.96
C ALA A 420 27.73 -24.16 47.61
N ILE A 421 26.83 -24.73 46.79
CA ILE A 421 25.78 -25.65 47.26
C ILE A 421 26.41 -26.94 47.81
N ASP A 422 27.35 -27.56 47.09
CA ASP A 422 28.00 -28.80 47.52
C ASP A 422 28.76 -28.60 48.84
N ARG A 423 29.51 -27.49 48.97
CA ARG A 423 30.18 -27.13 50.22
C ARG A 423 29.20 -26.93 51.38
N GLY A 424 28.10 -26.22 51.15
CA GLY A 424 27.06 -26.02 52.16
C GLY A 424 26.38 -27.32 52.59
N LEU A 425 26.06 -28.22 51.65
CA LEU A 425 25.49 -29.53 51.92
C LEU A 425 26.47 -30.42 52.69
N TYR A 426 27.75 -30.41 52.34
CA TYR A 426 28.79 -31.20 53.00
C TYR A 426 29.04 -30.75 54.45
N GLU A 427 29.25 -29.44 54.66
CA GLU A 427 29.45 -28.87 56.01
C GLU A 427 28.18 -29.04 56.87
N GLY A 428 26.99 -28.88 56.28
CA GLY A 428 25.70 -29.12 56.93
C GLY A 428 25.54 -30.59 57.38
N ALA A 429 25.82 -31.54 56.49
CA ALA A 429 25.75 -32.97 56.81
C ALA A 429 26.72 -33.35 57.93
N LEU A 430 27.95 -32.82 57.93
CA LEU A 430 28.91 -33.02 59.02
C LEU A 430 28.40 -32.46 60.35
N ARG A 431 27.79 -31.27 60.33
CA ARG A 431 27.26 -30.62 61.54
C ARG A 431 26.06 -31.36 62.14
N VAL A 432 25.15 -31.86 61.30
CA VAL A 432 24.03 -32.72 61.73
C VAL A 432 24.55 -34.04 62.30
N LYS A 433 25.52 -34.67 61.66
CA LYS A 433 26.13 -35.91 62.15
C LYS A 433 26.80 -35.71 63.52
N LYS A 434 27.42 -34.55 63.74
CA LYS A 434 28.01 -34.16 65.03
C LYS A 434 26.98 -33.85 66.12
N LEU A 435 25.81 -33.33 65.75
CA LEU A 435 24.69 -33.09 66.67
C LEU A 435 23.98 -34.40 67.08
N HIS A 436 23.95 -35.40 66.21
CA HIS A 436 23.38 -36.72 66.49
C HIS A 436 24.36 -37.70 67.17
N SER A 437 25.66 -37.37 67.24
CA SER A 437 26.69 -38.20 67.90
C SER A 437 27.01 -37.77 69.33
N ASN A 438 26.35 -36.71 69.82
CA ASN A 438 26.24 -36.35 71.23
C ASN A 438 24.85 -36.78 71.72
#